data_AF-A0A2T0LNR4-F1
#
_entry.id   AF-A0A2T0LNR4-F1
#
_cell.length_a   1.000
_cell.length_b   1.000
_cell.length_c   1.000
_cell.angle_alpha   90.00
_cell.angle_beta   90.00
_cell.angle_gamma   90.00
#
_symmetry.space_group_name_H-M   'P 1'
#
loop_
_entity.id
_entity.type
_entity.pdbx_description
1 polymer ?
#
loop_
_entity_poly.entity_id
_entity_poly.type
_entity_poly.pdbx_seq_one_letter_code
_entity_poly.pdbx_strand_id
1 'polypeptide(L)'
;MSAMFGPQVPGRPSGLPPALETPAVPIRAQSTPGSRLTVYLLRPAWLWRRELALTLAVLAAVGGSWLVGDWPFAVMIAVSLGSLLSVPDVRGWLVGLLWRARVIRRWDAACRFAGLATHNDRVPRIVVAARTPAGERLRVRLPKGGAAVDVADRGPWLASSLQASRVEVEADEDNARFAEVEVIRRDPLDGFGVLTWPWAPAPDEGWVASAWDPVPVGLGETGELVTVTLLGNASTPEIGRGAER
;
A
#
# COMPACT_ATOMS: atom_id res chain seq x y z
N MET A 1 6.10 -23.46 43.63
CA MET A 1 5.16 -23.74 42.53
C MET A 1 3.84 -23.06 42.87
N SER A 2 3.72 -21.77 42.56
CA SER A 2 2.53 -20.97 42.87
C SER A 2 1.66 -20.87 41.61
N ALA A 3 0.43 -21.37 41.72
CA ALA A 3 -0.55 -21.33 40.64
C ALA A 3 -0.97 -19.87 40.37
N MET A 4 -0.63 -19.40 39.17
CA MET A 4 -1.00 -18.09 38.64
C MET A 4 -2.47 -18.15 38.20
N PHE A 5 -3.40 -18.12 39.16
CA PHE A 5 -4.81 -17.92 38.89
C PHE A 5 -5.04 -16.43 38.60
N GLY A 6 -5.19 -16.09 37.32
CA GLY A 6 -5.62 -14.76 36.91
C GLY A 6 -7.00 -14.42 37.48
N PRO A 7 -7.32 -13.12 37.61
CA PRO A 7 -8.58 -12.66 38.18
C PRO A 7 -9.77 -13.26 37.41
N GLN A 8 -10.59 -14.05 38.11
CA GLN A 8 -11.84 -14.56 37.56
C GLN A 8 -12.81 -13.39 37.36
N VAL A 9 -13.19 -13.15 36.11
CA VAL A 9 -14.26 -12.21 35.78
C VAL A 9 -15.59 -12.85 36.22
N PRO A 10 -16.34 -12.26 37.16
CA PRO A 10 -17.60 -12.83 37.63
C PRO A 10 -18.61 -12.94 36.47
N GLY A 11 -19.18 -14.13 36.26
CA GLY A 11 -20.27 -14.36 35.30
C GLY A 11 -19.93 -15.08 33.99
N ARG A 12 -18.78 -15.76 33.85
CA ARG A 12 -18.52 -16.67 32.71
C ARG A 12 -18.80 -18.14 33.06
N PRO A 13 -19.88 -18.77 32.55
CA PRO A 13 -20.24 -20.14 32.89
C PRO A 13 -19.55 -21.25 32.07
N SER A 14 -18.53 -20.98 31.26
CA SER A 14 -17.80 -22.07 30.58
C SER A 14 -16.37 -21.67 30.21
N GLY A 15 -15.41 -22.56 30.47
CA GLY A 15 -13.99 -22.40 30.15
C GLY A 15 -13.65 -22.51 28.66
N LEU A 16 -14.59 -22.18 27.77
CA LEU A 16 -14.36 -22.15 26.34
C LEU A 16 -14.01 -20.72 25.92
N PRO A 17 -13.01 -20.52 25.05
CA PRO A 17 -12.78 -19.22 24.44
C PRO A 17 -14.04 -18.79 23.69
N PRO A 18 -14.47 -17.53 23.79
CA PRO A 18 -15.67 -17.06 23.11
C PRO A 18 -15.51 -17.22 21.60
N ALA A 19 -16.53 -17.75 20.93
CA ALA A 19 -16.55 -17.88 19.47
C ALA A 19 -16.38 -16.53 18.74
N LEU A 20 -16.65 -15.42 19.44
CA LEU A 20 -16.39 -14.07 18.99
C LEU A 20 -15.79 -13.25 20.13
N GLU A 21 -14.50 -12.95 20.05
CA GLU A 21 -13.86 -11.99 20.95
C GLU A 21 -14.14 -10.58 20.43
N THR A 22 -15.03 -9.85 21.11
CA THR A 22 -15.26 -8.44 20.82
C THR A 22 -14.35 -7.60 21.72
N PRO A 23 -13.58 -6.65 21.16
CA PRO A 23 -12.70 -5.82 21.96
C PRO A 23 -13.54 -5.00 22.96
N ALA A 24 -13.09 -4.94 24.21
CA ALA A 24 -13.74 -4.21 25.31
C ALA A 24 -13.56 -2.68 25.17
N VAL A 25 -13.92 -2.14 24.01
CA VAL A 25 -13.98 -0.70 23.78
C VAL A 25 -15.39 -0.27 24.17
N PRO A 26 -15.58 0.65 25.14
CA PRO A 26 -16.90 1.14 25.49
C PRO A 26 -17.52 1.80 24.26
N ILE A 27 -18.49 1.11 23.67
CA ILE A 27 -19.21 1.58 22.49
C ILE A 27 -20.09 2.75 22.94
N ARG A 28 -19.58 3.98 22.81
CA ARG A 28 -20.31 5.21 23.20
C ARG A 28 -21.55 5.48 22.33
N ALA A 29 -21.68 4.81 21.19
CA ALA A 29 -22.82 4.96 20.28
C ALA A 29 -23.66 3.69 20.25
N GLN A 30 -24.90 3.74 20.75
CA GLN A 30 -25.85 2.64 20.59
C GLN A 30 -25.98 2.29 19.10
N SER A 31 -25.81 1.01 18.77
CA SER A 31 -25.86 0.57 17.38
C SER A 31 -27.31 0.59 16.88
N THR A 32 -27.75 1.70 16.29
CA THR A 32 -29.03 1.74 15.60
C THR A 32 -28.94 0.94 14.29
N PRO A 33 -30.04 0.37 13.78
CA PRO A 33 -30.04 -0.30 12.47
C PRO A 33 -29.51 0.61 11.35
N GLY A 34 -29.81 1.91 11.44
CA GLY A 34 -29.29 2.94 10.53
C GLY A 34 -27.77 3.11 10.61
N SER A 35 -27.16 3.06 11.80
CA SER A 35 -25.70 3.11 11.93
C SER A 35 -25.03 1.88 11.32
N ARG A 36 -25.64 0.70 11.48
CA ARG A 36 -25.16 -0.54 10.83
C ARG A 36 -25.24 -0.43 9.31
N LEU A 37 -26.36 0.05 8.75
CA LEU A 37 -26.50 0.27 7.31
C LEU A 37 -25.45 1.28 6.80
N THR A 38 -25.21 2.35 7.55
CA THR A 38 -24.25 3.38 7.15
C THR A 38 -22.81 2.85 7.17
N VAL A 39 -22.44 2.10 8.21
CA VAL A 39 -21.09 1.55 8.39
C VAL A 39 -20.81 0.40 7.44
N TYR A 40 -21.76 -0.52 7.23
CA TYR A 40 -21.56 -1.73 6.45
C TYR A 40 -21.90 -1.60 4.96
N LEU A 41 -22.82 -0.71 4.58
CA LEU A 41 -23.25 -0.57 3.18
C LEU A 41 -22.83 0.77 2.58
N LEU A 42 -23.18 1.88 3.25
CA LEU A 42 -23.00 3.21 2.68
C LEU A 42 -21.52 3.63 2.62
N ARG A 43 -20.76 3.36 3.69
CA ARG A 43 -19.33 3.72 3.78
C ARG A 43 -18.46 2.92 2.79
N PRO A 44 -18.63 1.59 2.63
CA PRO A 44 -17.92 0.85 1.58
C PRO A 44 -18.37 1.23 0.18
N ALA A 45 -19.69 1.41 -0.05
CA ALA A 45 -20.19 1.85 -1.35
C ALA A 45 -19.63 3.21 -1.76
N TRP A 46 -19.48 4.14 -0.80
CA TRP A 46 -18.85 5.44 -1.04
C TRP A 46 -17.37 5.33 -1.41
N LEU A 47 -16.63 4.41 -0.76
CA LEU A 47 -15.25 4.13 -1.14
C LEU A 47 -15.15 3.62 -2.57
N TRP A 48 -16.16 2.87 -3.04
CA TRP A 48 -16.23 2.28 -4.38
C TRP A 48 -17.02 3.13 -5.37
N ARG A 49 -17.39 4.37 -5.04
CA ARG A 49 -18.30 5.20 -5.85
C ARG A 49 -17.92 5.33 -7.32
N ARG A 50 -16.61 5.33 -7.63
CA ARG A 50 -16.12 5.41 -9.02
C ARG A 50 -16.31 4.10 -9.76
N GLU A 51 -15.99 2.98 -9.11
CA GLU A 51 -16.19 1.63 -9.63
C GLU A 51 -17.70 1.39 -9.80
N LEU A 52 -18.51 1.63 -8.76
CA LEU A 52 -19.96 1.53 -8.82
C LEU A 52 -20.60 2.44 -9.87
N ALA A 53 -20.17 3.70 -10.00
CA ALA A 53 -20.68 4.60 -11.03
C ALA A 53 -20.37 4.11 -12.45
N LEU A 54 -19.15 3.61 -12.70
CA LEU A 54 -18.79 3.00 -13.99
C LEU A 54 -19.62 1.76 -14.26
N THR A 55 -19.71 0.84 -13.29
CA THR A 55 -20.49 -0.39 -13.44
C THR A 55 -21.97 -0.07 -13.69
N LEU A 56 -22.53 0.89 -12.95
CA LEU A 56 -23.92 1.29 -13.07
C LEU A 56 -24.19 2.06 -14.36
N ALA A 57 -23.23 2.86 -14.86
CA ALA A 57 -23.31 3.50 -16.17
C ALA A 57 -23.32 2.48 -17.31
N VAL A 58 -22.45 1.46 -17.25
CA VAL A 58 -22.44 0.36 -18.23
C VAL A 58 -23.74 -0.45 -18.16
N LEU A 59 -24.19 -0.81 -16.95
CA LEU A 59 -25.45 -1.53 -16.76
C LEU A 59 -26.67 -0.71 -17.21
N ALA A 60 -26.69 0.60 -16.96
CA ALA A 60 -27.77 1.47 -17.41
C ALA A 60 -27.78 1.64 -18.93
N ALA A 61 -26.60 1.76 -19.56
CA ALA A 61 -26.47 1.84 -21.00
C ALA A 61 -26.91 0.54 -21.70
N VAL A 62 -26.46 -0.62 -21.20
CA VAL A 62 -26.87 -1.93 -21.70
C VAL A 62 -28.35 -2.17 -21.39
N GLY A 63 -28.78 -2.09 -20.13
CA GLY A 63 -30.18 -2.33 -19.74
C GLY A 63 -31.18 -1.39 -20.43
N GLY A 64 -30.82 -0.10 -20.60
CA GLY A 64 -31.63 0.87 -21.33
C GLY A 64 -31.81 0.50 -22.81
N SER A 65 -30.75 0.01 -23.46
CA SER A 65 -30.83 -0.45 -24.86
C SER A 65 -31.72 -1.69 -25.04
N TRP A 66 -31.74 -2.60 -24.05
CA TRP A 66 -32.65 -3.75 -24.04
C TRP A 66 -34.12 -3.33 -23.89
N LEU A 67 -34.41 -2.32 -23.07
CA LEU A 67 -35.76 -1.79 -22.87
C LEU A 67 -36.32 -1.05 -24.10
N VAL A 68 -35.44 -0.43 -24.89
CA VAL A 68 -35.81 0.28 -26.13
C VAL A 68 -35.88 -0.69 -27.33
N GLY A 69 -35.44 -1.94 -27.16
CA GLY A 69 -35.39 -2.96 -28.22
C GLY A 69 -34.24 -2.78 -29.21
N ASP A 70 -33.28 -1.89 -28.90
CA ASP A 70 -32.18 -1.51 -29.78
C ASP A 70 -30.88 -2.20 -29.35
N TRP A 71 -30.88 -3.54 -29.46
CA TRP A 71 -29.73 -4.38 -29.17
C TRP A 71 -28.42 -3.97 -29.88
N PRO A 72 -28.40 -3.42 -31.11
CA PRO A 72 -27.13 -3.00 -31.72
C PRO A 72 -26.48 -1.83 -30.97
N PHE A 73 -27.24 -0.95 -30.30
CA PHE A 73 -26.68 0.12 -29.47
C PHE A 73 -25.98 -0.44 -28.22
N ALA A 74 -26.56 -1.46 -27.58
CA ALA A 74 -25.93 -2.21 -26.48
C ALA A 74 -24.56 -2.77 -26.89
N VAL A 75 -24.54 -3.44 -28.04
CA VAL A 75 -23.34 -4.07 -28.60
C VAL A 75 -22.31 -3.00 -28.94
N MET A 76 -22.72 -1.88 -29.53
CA MET A 76 -21.82 -0.77 -29.84
C MET A 76 -21.15 -0.21 -28.58
N ILE A 77 -21.88 -0.01 -27.48
CA ILE A 77 -21.32 0.45 -26.21
C ILE A 77 -20.37 -0.60 -25.62
N ALA A 78 -20.76 -1.86 -25.60
CA ALA A 78 -19.91 -2.94 -25.09
C ALA A 78 -18.61 -3.06 -25.90
N VAL A 79 -18.69 -2.99 -27.23
CA VAL A 79 -17.54 -3.00 -28.15
C VAL A 79 -16.67 -1.77 -27.94
N SER A 80 -17.26 -0.58 -27.77
CA SER A 80 -16.52 0.66 -27.52
C SER A 80 -15.79 0.65 -26.17
N LEU A 81 -16.43 0.11 -25.12
CA LEU A 81 -15.80 -0.03 -23.81
C LEU A 81 -14.69 -1.09 -23.85
N GLY A 82 -14.95 -2.22 -24.52
CA GLY A 82 -13.98 -3.30 -24.73
C GLY A 82 -12.77 -2.84 -25.54
N SER A 83 -12.97 -2.04 -26.59
CA SER A 83 -11.88 -1.48 -27.39
C SER A 83 -11.08 -0.45 -26.59
N LEU A 84 -11.73 0.41 -25.80
CA LEU A 84 -11.06 1.34 -24.90
C LEU A 84 -10.20 0.62 -23.85
N LEU A 85 -10.70 -0.47 -23.26
CA LEU A 85 -9.96 -1.30 -22.29
C LEU A 85 -8.84 -2.12 -22.94
N SER A 86 -8.86 -2.27 -24.27
CA SER A 86 -7.79 -2.93 -25.02
C SER A 86 -6.57 -2.01 -25.22
N VAL A 87 -6.71 -0.70 -25.01
CA VAL A 87 -5.59 0.25 -25.08
C VAL A 87 -4.67 0.06 -23.87
N PRO A 88 -3.38 -0.29 -24.07
CA PRO A 88 -2.44 -0.57 -22.98
C PRO A 88 -2.31 0.57 -21.97
N ASP A 89 -2.29 1.81 -22.43
CA ASP A 89 -2.15 3.00 -21.59
C ASP A 89 -3.35 3.21 -20.67
N VAL A 90 -4.56 3.02 -21.20
CA VAL A 90 -5.80 3.12 -20.42
C VAL A 90 -5.84 2.04 -19.34
N ARG A 91 -5.48 0.81 -19.71
CA ARG A 91 -5.39 -0.31 -18.77
C ARG A 91 -4.33 -0.03 -17.70
N GLY A 92 -3.15 0.45 -18.08
CA GLY A 92 -2.07 0.81 -17.15
C GLY A 92 -2.52 1.88 -16.15
N TRP A 93 -3.14 2.94 -16.64
CA TRP A 93 -3.71 4.00 -15.80
C TRP A 93 -4.78 3.49 -14.83
N LEU A 94 -5.72 2.68 -15.31
CA LEU A 94 -6.79 2.10 -14.49
C LEU A 94 -6.22 1.18 -13.41
N VAL A 95 -5.28 0.29 -13.78
CA VAL A 95 -4.58 -0.60 -12.86
C VAL A 95 -3.82 0.20 -11.80
N GLY A 96 -3.15 1.28 -12.18
CA GLY A 96 -2.47 2.20 -11.26
C GLY A 96 -3.44 2.85 -10.28
N LEU A 97 -4.58 3.34 -10.76
CA LEU A 97 -5.60 3.97 -9.94
C LEU A 97 -6.25 2.99 -8.95
N LEU A 98 -6.63 1.80 -9.41
CA LEU A 98 -7.21 0.75 -8.56
C LEU A 98 -6.21 0.24 -7.53
N TRP A 99 -4.95 0.06 -7.93
CA TRP A 99 -3.87 -0.31 -7.01
C TRP A 99 -3.68 0.77 -5.93
N ARG A 100 -3.56 2.04 -6.31
CA ARG A 100 -3.39 3.15 -5.35
C ARG A 100 -4.57 3.21 -4.37
N ALA A 101 -5.79 3.07 -4.86
CA ALA A 101 -6.99 3.02 -4.00
C ALA A 101 -6.94 1.85 -3.02
N ARG A 102 -6.51 0.65 -3.47
CA ARG A 102 -6.35 -0.53 -2.62
C ARG A 102 -5.28 -0.32 -1.54
N VAL A 103 -4.12 0.23 -1.90
CA VAL A 103 -3.03 0.53 -0.96
C VAL A 103 -3.50 1.51 0.12
N ILE A 104 -4.16 2.60 -0.27
CA ILE A 104 -4.71 3.58 0.68
C ILE A 104 -5.70 2.94 1.66
N ARG A 105 -6.64 2.14 1.17
CA ARG A 105 -7.64 1.47 2.03
C ARG A 105 -6.99 0.47 2.99
N ARG A 106 -6.02 -0.33 2.51
CA ARG A 106 -5.30 -1.30 3.34
C ARG A 106 -4.46 -0.62 4.40
N TRP A 107 -3.73 0.44 4.04
CA TRP A 107 -2.95 1.25 4.96
C TRP A 107 -3.81 1.88 6.06
N ASP A 108 -4.93 2.50 5.69
CA ASP A 108 -5.87 3.10 6.63
C ASP A 108 -6.44 2.08 7.62
N ALA A 109 -6.73 0.85 7.16
CA ALA A 109 -7.18 -0.23 8.02
C ALA A 109 -6.04 -0.72 8.95
N ALA A 110 -4.86 -0.94 8.39
CA ALA A 110 -3.68 -1.39 9.15
C ALA A 110 -3.29 -0.40 10.25
N CYS A 111 -3.31 0.90 9.97
CA CYS A 111 -3.05 1.93 10.98
C CYS A 111 -4.04 1.86 12.15
N ARG A 112 -5.32 1.57 11.88
CA ARG A 112 -6.32 1.43 12.95
C ARG A 112 -6.07 0.17 13.78
N PHE A 113 -5.78 -0.97 13.14
CA PHE A 113 -5.46 -2.21 13.84
C PHE A 113 -4.16 -2.12 14.64
N ALA A 114 -3.17 -1.39 14.13
CA ALA A 114 -1.90 -1.14 14.80
C ALA A 114 -1.99 -0.09 15.93
N GLY A 115 -3.17 0.52 16.15
CA GLY A 115 -3.37 1.51 17.20
C GLY A 115 -2.76 2.89 16.91
N LEU A 116 -2.49 3.21 15.65
CA LEU A 116 -2.00 4.52 15.19
C LEU A 116 -3.12 5.56 14.99
N ALA A 117 -4.36 5.19 15.30
CA ALA A 117 -5.48 6.12 15.29
C ALA A 117 -5.41 7.04 16.51
N THR A 118 -5.32 8.34 16.26
CA THR A 118 -5.43 9.36 17.31
C THR A 118 -6.84 9.36 17.94
N HIS A 119 -7.01 10.09 19.05
CA HIS A 119 -8.31 10.27 19.71
C HIS A 119 -9.44 10.75 18.78
N ASN A 120 -9.10 11.46 17.69
CA ASN A 120 -10.05 11.95 16.68
C ASN A 120 -10.20 11.01 15.46
N ASP A 121 -9.88 9.72 15.60
CA ASP A 121 -9.84 8.70 14.52
C ASP A 121 -9.03 9.15 13.28
N ARG A 122 -8.01 9.98 13.50
CA ARG A 122 -7.05 10.35 12.43
C ARG A 122 -5.90 9.37 12.45
N VAL A 123 -5.61 8.79 11.30
CA VAL A 123 -4.46 7.91 11.04
C VAL A 123 -3.44 8.60 10.12
N PRO A 124 -2.17 8.15 10.09
CA PRO A 124 -1.21 8.54 9.07
C PRO A 124 -1.80 8.35 7.67
N ARG A 125 -1.73 9.39 6.82
CA ARG A 125 -2.33 9.37 5.48
C ARG A 125 -1.29 9.33 4.39
N ILE A 126 -1.42 8.40 3.46
CA ILE A 126 -0.59 8.33 2.26
C ILE A 126 -0.83 9.57 1.38
N VAL A 127 0.25 10.26 1.06
CA VAL A 127 0.27 11.39 0.11
C VAL A 127 0.79 10.92 -1.25
N VAL A 128 1.87 10.15 -1.24
CA VAL A 128 2.49 9.55 -2.43
C VAL A 128 2.64 8.05 -2.22
N ALA A 129 2.37 7.27 -3.27
CA ALA A 129 2.59 5.83 -3.26
C ALA A 129 3.23 5.42 -4.60
N ALA A 130 4.33 4.68 -4.51
CA ALA A 130 5.04 4.10 -5.62
C ALA A 130 5.17 2.58 -5.43
N ARG A 131 5.22 1.84 -6.55
CA ARG A 131 5.55 0.41 -6.52
C ARG A 131 7.06 0.26 -6.53
N THR A 132 7.57 -0.67 -5.75
CA THR A 132 8.97 -1.09 -5.80
C THR A 132 9.05 -2.58 -6.12
N PRO A 133 10.18 -3.09 -6.61
CA PRO A 133 10.42 -4.54 -6.74
C PRO A 133 10.13 -5.32 -5.47
N ALA A 134 10.45 -4.77 -4.29
CA ALA A 134 10.22 -5.39 -2.99
C ALA A 134 8.76 -5.26 -2.48
N GLY A 135 8.01 -4.25 -2.93
CA GLY A 135 6.63 -4.01 -2.52
C GLY A 135 6.12 -2.60 -2.83
N GLU A 136 5.92 -1.79 -1.79
CA GLU A 136 5.38 -0.44 -1.90
C GLU A 136 6.22 0.59 -1.13
N ARG A 137 6.50 1.74 -1.75
CA ARG A 137 7.07 2.92 -1.08
C ARG A 137 6.02 4.00 -0.91
N LEU A 138 5.86 4.49 0.31
CA LEU A 138 4.77 5.37 0.71
C LEU A 138 5.32 6.61 1.40
N ARG A 139 4.99 7.80 0.90
CA ARG A 139 5.15 9.03 1.68
C ARG A 139 3.89 9.26 2.48
N VAL A 140 3.98 9.16 3.80
CA VAL A 140 2.84 9.31 4.71
C VAL A 140 2.92 10.63 5.47
N ARG A 141 1.78 11.29 5.60
CA ARG A 141 1.60 12.49 6.43
C ARG A 141 1.06 12.07 7.78
N LEU A 142 1.79 12.40 8.83
CA LEU A 142 1.44 12.10 10.20
C LEU A 142 0.33 13.05 10.71
N PRO A 143 -0.59 12.57 11.56
CA PRO A 143 -1.55 13.42 12.24
C PRO A 143 -0.83 14.35 13.23
N LYS A 144 -1.51 15.42 13.67
CA LYS A 144 -0.93 16.33 14.67
C LYS A 144 -0.64 15.55 15.96
N GLY A 145 0.59 15.69 16.47
CA GLY A 145 1.05 15.00 17.68
C GLY A 145 1.54 13.56 17.47
N GLY A 146 1.54 13.04 16.24
CA GLY A 146 2.22 11.79 15.90
C GLY A 146 3.61 12.07 15.34
N ALA A 147 4.55 11.19 15.61
CA ALA A 147 5.92 11.20 15.13
C ALA A 147 6.21 9.95 14.27
N ALA A 148 7.28 9.99 13.47
CA ALA A 148 7.70 8.85 12.65
C ALA A 148 8.05 7.62 13.52
N VAL A 149 8.65 7.85 14.70
CA VAL A 149 8.96 6.81 15.68
C VAL A 149 7.71 6.04 16.13
N ASP A 150 6.56 6.70 16.27
CA ASP A 150 5.31 6.01 16.64
C ASP A 150 4.90 4.98 15.57
N VAL A 151 5.13 5.31 14.29
CA VAL A 151 4.84 4.43 13.16
C VAL A 151 5.88 3.31 13.09
N ALA A 152 7.16 3.62 13.30
CA ALA A 152 8.26 2.67 13.32
C ALA A 152 8.08 1.62 14.42
N ASP A 153 7.75 2.05 15.64
CA ASP A 153 7.48 1.19 16.79
C ASP A 153 6.30 0.24 16.53
N ARG A 154 5.36 0.63 15.67
CA ARG A 154 4.22 -0.20 15.25
C ARG A 154 4.47 -1.01 13.98
N GLY A 155 5.69 -0.95 13.43
CA GLY A 155 6.12 -1.66 12.21
C GLY A 155 5.70 -3.14 12.16
N PRO A 156 5.95 -3.95 13.21
CA PRO A 156 5.56 -5.36 13.21
C PRO A 156 4.04 -5.60 13.08
N TRP A 157 3.21 -4.78 13.73
CA TRP A 157 1.74 -4.88 13.61
C TRP A 157 1.25 -4.41 12.25
N LEU A 158 1.87 -3.37 11.69
CA LEU A 158 1.61 -2.92 10.33
C LEU A 158 1.97 -4.01 9.32
N ALA A 159 3.15 -4.63 9.44
CA ALA A 159 3.59 -5.73 8.57
C ALA A 159 2.61 -6.90 8.62
N SER A 160 2.22 -7.33 9.83
CA SER A 160 1.22 -8.39 10.02
C SER A 160 -0.13 -8.03 9.38
N SER A 161 -0.65 -6.83 9.64
CA SER A 161 -1.97 -6.40 9.12
C SER A 161 -1.96 -6.21 7.60
N LEU A 162 -0.83 -5.77 7.04
CA LEU A 162 -0.66 -5.58 5.60
C LEU A 162 -0.29 -6.86 4.86
N GLN A 163 -0.04 -7.98 5.57
CA GLN A 163 0.50 -9.22 4.99
C GLN A 163 1.81 -8.93 4.24
N ALA A 164 2.72 -8.21 4.89
CA ALA A 164 4.05 -7.87 4.41
C ALA A 164 5.10 -8.58 5.30
N SER A 165 6.29 -8.78 4.76
CA SER A 165 7.42 -9.37 5.49
C SER A 165 7.92 -8.41 6.57
N ARG A 166 8.16 -7.15 6.20
CA ARG A 166 8.54 -6.06 7.12
C ARG A 166 8.00 -4.72 6.65
N VAL A 167 7.93 -3.77 7.58
CA VAL A 167 7.61 -2.37 7.31
C VAL A 167 8.72 -1.52 7.90
N GLU A 168 9.34 -0.72 7.07
CA GLU A 168 10.43 0.18 7.45
C GLU A 168 9.94 1.61 7.37
N VAL A 169 10.41 2.43 8.30
CA VAL A 169 9.94 3.80 8.46
C VAL A 169 11.16 4.69 8.64
N GLU A 170 11.29 5.65 7.75
CA GLU A 170 12.32 6.68 7.76
C GLU A 170 11.64 8.03 8.02
N ALA A 171 12.14 8.78 8.99
CA ALA A 171 11.65 10.14 9.24
C ALA A 171 12.12 11.07 8.13
N ASP A 172 11.25 11.95 7.65
CA ASP A 172 11.64 12.99 6.69
C ASP A 172 12.41 14.09 7.44
N GLU A 173 13.71 14.22 7.17
CA GLU A 173 14.61 15.17 7.83
C GLU A 173 14.21 16.63 7.58
N ASP A 174 13.71 16.93 6.38
CA ASP A 174 13.26 18.27 6.01
C ASP A 174 11.94 18.64 6.68
N ASN A 175 11.12 17.63 6.99
CA ASN A 175 9.78 17.87 7.52
C ASN A 175 9.25 16.70 8.35
N ALA A 176 9.38 16.83 9.67
CA ALA A 176 8.91 15.86 10.67
C ALA A 176 7.39 15.51 10.59
N ARG A 177 6.60 16.21 9.77
CA ARG A 177 5.21 15.85 9.49
C ARG A 177 5.08 14.68 8.52
N PHE A 178 6.12 14.39 7.76
CA PHE A 178 6.16 13.31 6.82
C PHE A 178 7.08 12.20 7.30
N ALA A 179 6.79 10.99 6.84
CA ALA A 179 7.69 9.85 6.94
C ALA A 179 7.64 9.12 5.60
N GLU A 180 8.78 8.57 5.21
CA GLU A 180 8.87 7.61 4.12
C GLU A 180 8.69 6.21 4.75
N VAL A 181 7.78 5.43 4.20
CA VAL A 181 7.44 4.10 4.70
C VAL A 181 7.59 3.12 3.56
N GLU A 182 8.38 2.08 3.78
CA GLU A 182 8.54 0.99 2.83
C GLU A 182 7.86 -0.27 3.35
N VAL A 183 6.93 -0.78 2.55
CA VAL A 183 6.19 -2.01 2.83
C VAL A 183 6.78 -3.11 1.98
N ILE A 184 7.61 -3.94 2.60
CA ILE A 184 8.38 -4.99 1.94
C ILE A 184 7.59 -6.28 2.00
N ARG A 185 7.09 -6.75 0.86
CA ARG A 185 6.24 -7.95 0.74
C ARG A 185 7.03 -9.17 0.34
N ARG A 186 8.01 -8.98 -0.53
CA ARG A 186 8.87 -10.02 -1.05
C ARG A 186 10.31 -9.59 -0.86
N ASP A 187 11.19 -10.58 -0.68
CA ASP A 187 12.61 -10.34 -0.86
C ASP A 187 12.83 -9.89 -2.33
N PRO A 188 13.40 -8.69 -2.56
CA PRO A 188 13.67 -8.23 -3.91
C PRO A 188 14.55 -9.22 -4.68
N LEU A 189 15.47 -9.92 -4.01
CA LEU A 189 16.44 -10.83 -4.63
C LEU A 189 15.84 -12.18 -5.02
N ASP A 190 14.76 -12.60 -4.37
CA ASP A 190 14.12 -13.89 -4.57
C ASP A 190 13.43 -14.04 -5.96
N GLY A 191 13.32 -12.96 -6.73
CA GLY A 191 12.78 -12.96 -8.09
C GLY A 191 13.82 -12.83 -9.20
N PHE A 192 15.03 -12.39 -8.87
CA PHE A 192 16.12 -12.35 -9.84
C PHE A 192 16.79 -13.72 -9.80
N GLY A 193 16.89 -14.42 -10.94
CA GLY A 193 17.66 -15.67 -11.00
C GLY A 193 19.15 -15.42 -10.75
N VAL A 194 19.99 -15.81 -11.69
CA VAL A 194 21.38 -15.34 -11.65
C VAL A 194 21.38 -13.85 -12.02
N LEU A 195 21.63 -12.97 -11.04
CA LEU A 195 21.84 -11.55 -11.29
C LEU A 195 23.10 -11.39 -12.15
N THR A 196 22.90 -11.06 -13.42
CA THR A 196 24.01 -10.69 -14.31
C THR A 196 24.52 -9.32 -13.89
N TRP A 197 25.82 -9.22 -13.68
CA TRP A 197 26.46 -7.93 -13.40
C TRP A 197 26.12 -6.93 -14.51
N PRO A 198 25.66 -5.69 -14.20
CA PRO A 198 25.24 -4.74 -15.23
C PRO A 198 26.33 -4.41 -16.25
N TRP A 199 27.60 -4.53 -15.84
CA TRP A 199 28.76 -4.33 -16.73
C TRP A 199 29.38 -5.65 -17.21
N ALA A 200 28.71 -6.79 -17.04
CA ALA A 200 29.20 -8.05 -17.62
C ALA A 200 29.49 -7.96 -19.13
N PRO A 201 28.66 -7.30 -19.97
CA PRO A 201 28.94 -7.20 -21.40
C PRO A 201 29.95 -6.09 -21.77
N ALA A 202 30.33 -5.23 -20.83
CA ALA A 202 31.22 -4.09 -21.07
C ALA A 202 32.52 -4.43 -21.83
N PRO A 203 33.26 -5.50 -21.48
CA PRO A 203 34.50 -5.82 -22.16
C PRO A 203 34.27 -6.28 -23.60
N ASP A 204 33.16 -6.99 -23.85
CA ASP A 204 32.81 -7.52 -25.16
C ASP A 204 32.36 -6.39 -26.12
N GLU A 205 31.80 -5.32 -25.57
CA GLU A 205 31.41 -4.11 -26.31
C GLU A 205 32.56 -3.11 -26.50
N GLY A 206 33.77 -3.44 -26.02
CA GLY A 206 34.94 -2.57 -26.11
C GLY A 206 34.88 -1.34 -25.19
N TRP A 207 33.97 -1.33 -24.22
CA TRP A 207 33.84 -0.27 -23.24
C TRP A 207 34.75 -0.53 -22.03
N VAL A 208 35.49 0.50 -21.62
CA VAL A 208 36.36 0.46 -20.43
C VAL A 208 35.70 1.27 -19.34
N ALA A 209 35.35 0.61 -18.23
CA ALA A 209 34.81 1.28 -17.05
C ALA A 209 35.82 2.30 -16.51
N SER A 210 35.40 3.56 -16.39
CA SER A 210 36.18 4.61 -15.75
C SER A 210 36.00 4.55 -14.24
N ALA A 211 37.07 4.76 -13.47
CA ALA A 211 37.00 4.91 -12.01
C ALA A 211 36.24 6.19 -11.57
N TRP A 212 35.98 7.09 -12.52
CA TRP A 212 35.20 8.32 -12.33
C TRP A 212 33.70 8.12 -12.57
N ASP A 213 33.30 7.03 -13.23
CA ASP A 213 31.90 6.73 -13.47
C ASP A 213 31.33 5.92 -12.28
N PRO A 214 30.02 6.07 -11.96
CA PRO A 214 29.40 5.30 -10.89
C PRO A 214 29.47 3.79 -11.17
N VAL A 215 30.18 3.05 -10.33
CA VAL A 215 30.34 1.60 -10.44
C VAL A 215 29.13 0.93 -9.79
N PRO A 216 28.28 0.18 -10.53
CA PRO A 216 27.22 -0.59 -9.89
C PRO A 216 27.86 -1.55 -8.91
N VAL A 217 27.35 -1.66 -7.70
CA VAL A 217 27.85 -2.60 -6.68
C VAL A 217 26.85 -3.71 -6.38
N GLY A 218 25.57 -3.45 -6.63
CA GLY A 218 24.51 -4.42 -6.41
C GLY A 218 23.13 -3.80 -6.50
N LEU A 219 22.14 -4.54 -6.03
CA LEU A 219 20.78 -4.05 -5.83
C LEU A 219 20.59 -3.70 -4.36
N GLY A 220 19.96 -2.56 -4.10
CA GLY A 220 19.55 -2.15 -2.77
C GLY A 220 18.38 -2.99 -2.26
N GLU A 221 18.00 -2.78 -1.01
CA GLU A 221 16.89 -3.50 -0.36
C GLU A 221 15.52 -3.21 -1.02
N THR A 222 15.46 -2.14 -1.80
CA THR A 222 14.30 -1.72 -2.58
C THR A 222 14.29 -2.33 -3.98
N GLY A 223 15.39 -2.98 -4.40
CA GLY A 223 15.64 -3.47 -5.74
C GLY A 223 16.21 -2.43 -6.72
N GLU A 224 16.58 -1.23 -6.25
CA GLU A 224 17.25 -0.21 -7.06
C GLU A 224 18.74 -0.53 -7.26
N LEU A 225 19.33 -0.11 -8.37
CA LEU A 225 20.76 -0.30 -8.62
C LEU A 225 21.58 0.65 -7.75
N VAL A 226 22.35 0.11 -6.80
CA VAL A 226 23.27 0.87 -5.97
C VAL A 226 24.58 1.01 -6.73
N THR A 227 25.07 2.24 -6.82
CA THR A 227 26.34 2.57 -7.45
C THR A 227 27.28 3.22 -6.44
N VAL A 228 28.59 3.06 -6.63
CA VAL A 228 29.64 3.69 -5.83
C VAL A 228 30.58 4.43 -6.77
N THR A 229 30.89 5.68 -6.46
CA THR A 229 31.91 6.45 -7.18
C THR A 229 33.23 6.30 -6.44
N LEU A 230 34.25 5.74 -7.09
CA LEU A 230 35.55 5.45 -6.45
C LEU A 230 36.40 6.71 -6.24
N LEU A 231 36.24 7.71 -7.12
CA LEU A 231 36.99 8.96 -7.09
C LEU A 231 36.01 10.14 -7.09
N GLY A 232 35.65 10.61 -5.90
CA GLY A 232 34.87 11.82 -5.68
C GLY A 232 35.50 12.68 -4.58
N ASN A 233 35.48 14.00 -4.74
CA ASN A 233 35.90 14.94 -3.70
C ASN A 233 35.14 14.60 -2.41
N ALA A 234 35.85 14.43 -1.30
CA ALA A 234 35.38 13.85 -0.04
C ALA A 234 34.30 14.69 0.70
N SER A 235 33.13 14.86 0.11
CA SER A 235 31.95 15.37 0.79
C SER A 235 30.83 14.35 0.67
N THR A 236 30.87 13.37 1.59
CA THR A 236 29.79 12.43 1.93
C THR A 236 29.39 11.46 0.80
N PRO A 237 29.31 10.14 1.05
CA PRO A 237 28.68 9.22 0.10
C PRO A 237 27.20 9.59 -0.01
N GLU A 238 26.83 10.42 -0.99
CA GLU A 238 25.45 10.52 -1.42
C GLU A 238 25.09 9.18 -2.07
N ILE A 239 24.27 8.39 -1.39
CA ILE A 239 23.53 7.28 -2.00
C ILE A 239 22.53 7.96 -2.95
N GLY A 240 23.01 8.30 -4.14
CA GLY A 240 22.22 8.91 -5.19
C GLY A 240 21.16 7.91 -5.64
N ARG A 241 19.94 8.06 -5.12
CA ARG A 241 18.75 7.41 -5.68
C ARG A 241 18.70 7.82 -7.16
N GLY A 242 18.91 6.86 -8.06
CA GLY A 242 18.92 7.11 -9.50
C GLY A 242 17.63 7.82 -9.91
N ALA A 243 17.74 9.09 -10.28
CA ALA A 243 16.62 9.87 -10.77
C ALA A 243 16.16 9.27 -12.11
N GLU A 244 14.97 8.69 -12.12
CA GLU A 244 14.26 8.29 -13.34
C GLU A 244 14.15 9.49 -14.30
N ARG A 245 14.62 9.30 -15.54
CA ARG A 245 14.26 10.11 -16.72
C ARG A 245 13.17 9.40 -17.50
#